data_AF-A0A8E1WL53-F1
#
_entry.id   AF-A0A8E1WL53-F1
#
_cell.length_a   1.000
_cell.length_b   1.000
_cell.length_c   1.000
_cell.angle_alpha   90.00
_cell.angle_beta   90.00
_cell.angle_gamma   90.00
#
_symmetry.space_group_name_H-M   'P 1'
#
loop_
_entity.id
_entity.type
_entity.pdbx_description
1 polymer ?
#
loop_
_entity_poly.entity_id
_entity_poly.type
_entity_poly.pdbx_seq_one_letter_code
_entity_poly.pdbx_strand_id
1 'polypeptide(L)'
;MIQTNHWTPVCGCAILLGMIAQQYRLYIERRDPRRNMARFYALSIEETLFGQARLVRRWGRIGTIGRMVQHSFDAEGDAVSLFLELLRAKRMRGYCPRSAAQHAGGPVRSTEPKAITAG
;
A
#
# COMPACT_ATOMS: atom_id res chain seq x y z
N MET A 1 0.05 42.68 36.60
CA MET A 1 -1.34 43.22 36.61
C MET A 1 -1.27 44.52 35.83
N ILE A 2 -1.94 44.72 34.70
CA ILE A 2 -3.34 44.45 34.41
C ILE A 2 -3.48 43.92 32.98
N GLN A 3 -4.38 42.95 32.89
CA GLN A 3 -4.77 42.15 31.76
C GLN A 3 -5.82 42.93 30.95
N THR A 4 -5.58 43.13 29.65
CA THR A 4 -6.58 43.67 28.72
C THR A 4 -6.77 42.71 27.55
N ASN A 5 -7.68 41.77 27.78
CA ASN A 5 -8.86 41.50 26.96
C ASN A 5 -8.67 41.73 25.45
N HIS A 6 -8.12 40.75 24.74
CA HIS A 6 -8.33 40.63 23.30
C HIS A 6 -9.24 39.43 23.07
N TRP A 7 -10.49 39.81 22.86
CA TRP A 7 -11.57 39.04 22.28
C TRP A 7 -11.09 38.18 21.12
N THR A 8 -11.52 36.92 21.12
CA THR A 8 -11.54 36.07 19.93
C THR A 8 -12.37 36.71 18.82
N PRO A 9 -11.87 36.74 17.58
CA PRO A 9 -12.71 36.59 16.42
C PRO A 9 -12.35 35.27 15.72
N VAL A 10 -13.35 34.39 15.61
CA VAL A 10 -13.65 33.61 14.40
C VAL A 10 -12.52 33.58 13.36
N CYS A 11 -11.57 32.67 13.53
CA CYS A 11 -10.72 32.24 12.43
C CYS A 11 -11.04 30.76 12.23
N GLY A 12 -11.79 30.47 11.18
CA GLY A 12 -12.14 29.11 10.75
C GLY A 12 -10.89 28.31 10.40
N CYS A 13 -10.18 27.83 11.41
CA CYS A 13 -9.10 26.87 11.27
C CYS A 13 -9.65 25.46 11.56
N ALA A 14 -10.70 25.08 10.82
CA ALA A 14 -11.30 23.75 10.92
C ALA A 14 -11.10 22.93 9.63
N ILE A 15 -10.14 23.27 8.77
CA ILE A 15 -9.97 22.59 7.47
C ILE A 15 -8.53 22.14 7.17
N LEU A 16 -7.54 22.35 8.05
CA LEU A 16 -6.14 22.02 7.72
C LEU A 16 -5.43 21.00 8.63
N LEU A 17 -6.19 20.26 9.45
CA LEU A 17 -5.65 19.12 10.22
C LEU A 17 -6.65 17.95 10.23
N GLY A 18 -7.14 17.57 9.05
CA GLY A 18 -7.80 16.27 8.86
C GLY A 18 -6.74 15.17 8.88
N MET A 19 -6.58 14.52 10.04
CA MET A 19 -5.67 13.41 10.26
C MET A 19 -5.92 12.26 9.27
N ILE A 20 -5.12 12.18 8.21
CA ILE A 20 -4.39 10.96 7.81
C ILE A 20 -3.23 11.34 6.88
N ALA A 21 -2.12 11.83 7.46
CA ALA A 21 -0.85 11.92 6.75
C ALA A 21 -0.21 10.54 6.47
N GLN A 22 -0.92 9.44 6.75
CA GLN A 22 -0.48 8.07 6.53
C GLN A 22 -1.42 7.42 5.53
N GLN A 23 -1.00 7.31 4.28
CA GLN A 23 -1.76 6.60 3.28
C GLN A 23 -1.67 5.10 3.59
N TYR A 24 -2.71 4.53 4.19
CA TYR A 24 -2.81 3.09 4.48
C TYR A 24 -2.89 2.30 3.18
N ARG A 25 -1.76 2.10 2.50
CA ARG A 25 -1.65 1.28 1.28
C ARG A 25 -0.47 0.35 1.42
N LEU A 26 -0.72 -0.95 1.30
CA LEU A 26 0.30 -1.97 1.44
C LEU A 26 0.16 -3.02 0.34
N TYR A 27 1.29 -3.41 -0.22
CA TYR A 27 1.39 -4.50 -1.18
C TYR A 27 2.42 -5.52 -0.69
N ILE A 28 1.98 -6.77 -0.54
CA ILE A 28 2.80 -7.89 -0.08
C ILE A 28 2.68 -9.06 -1.06
N GLU A 29 3.78 -9.78 -1.23
CA GLU A 29 3.89 -10.90 -2.14
C GLU A 29 4.24 -12.18 -1.38
N ARG A 30 3.88 -13.31 -1.98
CA ARG A 30 4.39 -14.62 -1.60
C ARG A 30 4.90 -15.31 -2.85
N ARG A 31 6.21 -15.56 -2.88
CA ARG A 31 6.91 -16.25 -3.96
C ARG A 31 7.54 -17.54 -3.43
N ASP A 32 7.27 -18.65 -4.09
CA ASP A 32 7.94 -19.93 -3.89
C ASP A 32 8.07 -20.61 -5.26
N PRO A 33 9.25 -20.52 -5.90
CA PRO A 33 9.49 -21.11 -7.22
C PRO A 33 9.34 -22.65 -7.22
N ARG A 34 9.70 -23.31 -6.12
CA ARG A 34 9.64 -24.78 -6.00
C ARG A 34 8.20 -25.29 -6.05
N ARG A 35 7.23 -24.43 -5.74
CA ARG A 35 5.79 -24.74 -5.73
C ARG A 35 5.00 -24.02 -6.83
N ASN A 36 5.68 -23.41 -7.82
CA ASN A 36 5.05 -22.55 -8.84
C ASN A 36 4.06 -21.52 -8.22
N MET A 37 4.45 -20.93 -7.10
CA MET A 37 3.61 -20.00 -6.34
C MET A 37 4.15 -18.58 -6.49
N ALA A 38 3.37 -17.73 -7.15
CA ALA A 38 3.61 -16.30 -7.27
C ALA A 38 2.29 -15.58 -7.05
N ARG A 39 2.04 -15.09 -5.83
CA ARG A 39 0.78 -14.46 -5.44
C ARG A 39 1.03 -13.10 -4.81
N PHE A 40 0.09 -12.17 -5.02
CA PHE A 40 0.07 -10.88 -4.36
C PHE A 40 -1.14 -10.74 -3.45
N TYR A 41 -1.02 -9.84 -2.48
CA TYR A 41 -2.10 -9.35 -1.64
C TYR A 41 -1.88 -7.86 -1.42
N ALA A 42 -2.89 -7.04 -1.70
CA ALA A 42 -2.84 -5.60 -1.50
C ALA A 42 -4.00 -5.15 -0.61
N LEU A 43 -3.71 -4.21 0.27
CA LEU A 43 -4.65 -3.61 1.19
C LEU A 43 -4.59 -2.08 1.02
N SER A 44 -5.74 -1.42 0.93
CA SER A 44 -5.83 0.03 1.09
C SER A 44 -7.02 0.44 1.96
N ILE A 45 -6.85 1.45 2.81
CA ILE A 45 -7.98 2.18 3.41
C ILE A 45 -8.15 3.47 2.62
N GLU A 46 -9.37 3.71 2.19
CA GLU A 46 -9.80 4.88 1.41
C GLU A 46 -10.95 5.56 2.15
N GLU A 47 -10.95 6.89 2.19
CA GLU A 47 -12.11 7.64 2.64
C GLU A 47 -13.16 7.70 1.53
N THR A 48 -14.43 7.56 1.90
CA THR A 48 -15.55 7.79 0.99
C THR A 48 -15.91 9.27 0.96
N LEU A 49 -16.68 9.68 -0.06
CA LEU A 49 -17.20 11.05 -0.18
C LEU A 49 -18.08 11.49 1.01
N PHE A 50 -18.52 10.54 1.84
CA PHE A 50 -19.36 10.78 3.01
C PHE A 50 -18.56 10.71 4.32
N GLY A 51 -17.23 10.68 4.26
CA GLY A 51 -16.36 10.59 5.44
C GLY A 51 -16.33 9.21 6.12
N GLN A 52 -16.89 8.18 5.48
CA GLN A 52 -16.79 6.79 5.95
C GLN A 52 -15.46 6.18 5.51
N ALA A 53 -14.97 5.19 6.25
CA ALA A 53 -13.75 4.48 5.89
C ALA A 53 -14.07 3.22 5.08
N ARG A 54 -13.25 2.91 4.09
CA ARG A 54 -13.40 1.71 3.26
C ARG A 54 -12.09 0.96 3.11
N LEU A 55 -12.07 -0.30 3.54
CA LEU A 55 -10.96 -1.20 3.32
C LEU A 55 -11.12 -1.95 2.00
N VAL A 56 -10.22 -1.68 1.06
CA VAL A 56 -10.10 -2.38 -0.22
C VAL A 56 -9.05 -3.48 -0.10
N ARG A 57 -9.43 -4.70 -0.49
CA ARG A 57 -8.58 -5.89 -0.49
C ARG A 57 -8.46 -6.39 -1.92
N ARG A 58 -7.23 -6.54 -2.43
CA ARG A 58 -6.96 -7.13 -3.75
C ARG A 58 -6.03 -8.32 -3.62
N TRP A 59 -6.23 -9.37 -4.41
CA TRP A 59 -5.34 -10.54 -4.38
C TRP A 59 -5.40 -11.33 -5.68
N GLY A 60 -4.31 -12.01 -6.01
CA GLY A 60 -4.25 -12.80 -7.24
C GLY A 60 -2.89 -13.43 -7.47
N ARG A 61 -2.71 -14.02 -8.65
CA ARG A 61 -1.37 -14.37 -9.13
C ARG A 61 -0.66 -13.10 -9.60
N ILE A 62 0.65 -13.02 -9.38
CA ILE A 62 1.45 -11.89 -9.88
C ILE A 62 1.35 -11.84 -11.41
N GLY A 63 1.18 -10.65 -11.97
CA GLY A 63 0.94 -10.44 -13.40
C GLY A 63 -0.52 -10.56 -13.86
N THR A 64 -1.47 -10.69 -12.93
CA THR A 64 -2.92 -10.73 -13.23
C THR A 64 -3.68 -9.62 -12.51
N ILE A 65 -4.88 -9.30 -12.98
CA ILE A 65 -5.78 -8.33 -12.32
C ILE A 65 -6.19 -8.82 -10.91
N GLY A 66 -6.34 -10.15 -10.76
CA GLY A 66 -6.74 -10.78 -9.51
C GLY A 66 -8.22 -10.59 -9.20
N ARG A 67 -8.56 -10.61 -7.91
CA ARG A 67 -9.87 -10.36 -7.33
C ARG A 67 -9.81 -9.17 -6.39
N MET A 68 -10.96 -8.55 -6.14
CA MET A 68 -11.12 -7.43 -5.22
C MET A 68 -12.36 -7.64 -4.34
N VAL A 69 -12.25 -7.27 -3.07
CA VAL A 69 -13.40 -7.12 -2.15
C VAL A 69 -13.21 -5.83 -1.35
N GLN A 70 -14.32 -5.19 -1.00
CA GLN A 70 -14.39 -3.94 -0.27
C GLN A 70 -15.21 -4.14 1.01
N HIS A 71 -14.78 -3.52 2.10
CA HIS A 71 -15.48 -3.50 3.38
C HIS A 71 -15.68 -2.04 3.77
N SER A 72 -16.93 -1.63 3.98
CA SER A 72 -17.27 -0.28 4.42
C SER A 72 -17.41 -0.25 5.94
N PHE A 73 -16.95 0.82 6.55
CA PHE A 73 -16.97 1.05 7.99
C PHE A 73 -17.44 2.47 8.28
N ASP A 74 -18.23 2.63 9.34
CA ASP A 74 -18.65 3.95 9.80
C ASP A 74 -17.52 4.68 10.53
N ALA A 75 -16.63 3.94 11.21
CA ALA A 75 -15.45 4.47 11.87
C ALA A 75 -14.15 3.99 11.21
N GLU A 76 -13.19 4.92 11.04
CA GLU A 76 -11.86 4.59 10.50
C GLU A 76 -11.10 3.57 11.37
N GLY A 77 -11.27 3.64 12.69
CA GLY A 77 -10.63 2.72 13.64
C GLY A 77 -10.96 1.25 13.37
N ASP A 78 -12.18 0.95 12.91
CA ASP A 78 -12.60 -0.42 12.57
C ASP A 78 -11.91 -0.91 11.28
N ALA A 79 -11.79 -0.02 10.29
CA ALA A 79 -11.07 -0.30 9.05
C ALA A 79 -9.58 -0.58 9.32
N VAL A 80 -8.95 0.22 10.19
CA VAL A 80 -7.56 0.06 10.62
C VAL A 80 -7.36 -1.25 11.39
N SER A 81 -8.30 -1.59 12.28
CA SER A 81 -8.25 -2.84 13.06
C SER A 81 -8.26 -4.06 12.13
N LEU A 82 -9.22 -4.12 11.19
CA LEU A 82 -9.27 -5.21 10.22
C LEU A 82 -8.06 -5.23 9.27
N PHE A 83 -7.55 -4.06 8.87
CA PHE A 83 -6.33 -3.97 8.07
C PHE A 83 -5.14 -4.64 8.77
N LEU A 84 -4.93 -4.32 10.06
CA LEU A 84 -3.83 -4.87 10.85
C LEU A 84 -4.00 -6.37 11.11
N GLU A 85 -5.22 -6.83 11.38
CA GLU A 85 -5.52 -8.26 11.52
C GLU A 85 -5.20 -9.05 10.25
N LEU A 86 -5.66 -8.57 9.09
CA LEU A 86 -5.38 -9.20 7.80
C LEU A 86 -3.88 -9.20 7.50
N LEU A 87 -3.18 -8.10 7.78
CA LEU A 87 -1.74 -8.01 7.60
C LEU A 87 -1.00 -9.04 8.45
N ARG A 88 -1.30 -9.14 9.75
CA ARG A 88 -0.71 -10.14 10.65
C ARG A 88 -0.97 -11.56 10.14
N ALA A 89 -2.22 -11.87 9.78
CA ALA A 89 -2.58 -13.19 9.25
C ALA A 89 -1.84 -13.54 7.95
N LYS A 90 -1.62 -12.56 7.05
CA LYS A 90 -0.88 -12.80 5.80
C LYS A 90 0.62 -12.92 6.02
N ARG A 91 1.20 -12.15 6.96
CA ARG A 91 2.60 -12.28 7.36
C ARG A 91 2.89 -13.69 7.88
N MET A 92 2.02 -14.23 8.74
CA MET A 92 2.14 -15.61 9.24
C MET A 92 2.04 -16.67 8.13
N ARG A 93 1.41 -16.35 6.99
CA ARG A 93 1.33 -17.23 5.81
C ARG A 93 2.53 -17.08 4.86
N GLY A 94 3.55 -16.31 5.24
CA GLY A 94 4.76 -16.10 4.44
C GLY A 94 4.62 -15.05 3.34
N TYR A 95 3.67 -14.12 3.46
CA TYR A 95 3.66 -12.91 2.62
C TYR A 95 4.64 -11.88 3.20
N CYS A 96 5.41 -11.24 2.32
CA CYS A 96 6.38 -10.21 2.69
C CYS A 96 6.24 -8.97 1.77
N PRO A 97 6.61 -7.77 2.25
CA PRO A 97 6.74 -6.60 1.39
C PRO A 97 7.71 -6.87 0.25
N ARG A 98 7.46 -6.25 -0.91
CA ARG A 98 8.43 -6.28 -2.01
C ARG A 98 9.68 -5.52 -1.55
N SER A 99 10.78 -6.23 -1.33
CA SER A 99 12.05 -5.58 -0.98
C SER A 99 12.58 -4.81 -2.20
N ALA A 100 12.94 -3.54 -2.03
CA ALA A 100 13.50 -2.69 -3.09
C ALA A 100 14.70 -3.34 -3.81
N ALA A 101 15.49 -4.16 -3.11
CA ALA A 101 16.62 -4.92 -3.66
C ALA A 101 16.26 -5.91 -4.79
N GLN A 102 15.00 -6.32 -4.93
CA GLN A 102 14.57 -7.22 -6.02
C GLN A 102 14.41 -6.50 -7.38
N HIS A 103 14.63 -5.17 -7.43
CA HIS A 103 14.63 -4.40 -8.68
C HIS A 103 16.01 -4.31 -9.34
N ALA A 104 17.09 -4.65 -8.64
CA ALA A 104 18.45 -4.64 -9.19
C ALA A 104 18.87 -6.08 -9.53
N GLY A 105 18.65 -6.53 -10.77
CA GLY A 105 19.31 -7.73 -11.27
C GLY A 105 18.51 -8.59 -12.25
N GLY A 106 18.53 -8.19 -13.53
CA GLY A 106 18.84 -9.15 -14.58
C GLY A 106 20.05 -8.60 -15.34
N PRO A 107 21.16 -9.34 -15.53
CA PRO A 107 22.25 -8.85 -16.37
C PRO A 107 21.71 -8.76 -17.79
N VAL A 108 21.76 -7.55 -18.38
CA VAL A 108 21.54 -7.40 -19.81
C VAL A 108 22.71 -8.14 -20.47
N ARG A 109 22.40 -9.23 -21.17
CA ARG A 109 23.40 -10.00 -21.91
C ARG A 109 23.83 -9.11 -23.07
N SER A 110 24.97 -8.45 -22.95
CA SER A 110 25.62 -7.75 -24.06
C SER A 110 25.93 -8.79 -25.14
N THR A 111 25.14 -8.78 -26.21
CA THR A 111 25.53 -9.38 -27.48
C THR A 111 26.71 -8.59 -28.02
N GLU A 112 27.91 -9.16 -27.91
CA GLU A 112 29.08 -8.71 -28.66
C GLU A 112 28.80 -8.82 -30.18
N PRO A 113 29.12 -7.79 -30.98
CA PRO A 113 29.14 -7.94 -32.43
C PRO A 113 30.37 -8.77 -32.83
N LYS A 114 30.13 -9.88 -33.53
CA LYS A 114 31.16 -10.71 -34.15
C LYS A 114 31.91 -9.85 -35.18
N ALA A 115 33.19 -9.57 -34.92
CA ALA A 115 34.07 -8.92 -35.88
C ALA A 115 34.18 -9.79 -37.14
N ILE A 116 33.82 -9.19 -38.27
CA ILE A 116 34.09 -9.69 -39.61
C ILE A 116 35.60 -9.59 -39.86
N THR A 117 36.28 -10.74 -39.92
CA THR A 117 37.63 -10.85 -40.45
C THR A 117 37.54 -10.74 -41.97
N ALA A 118 38.09 -9.66 -42.53
CA ALA A 118 38.39 -9.56 -43.95
C ALA A 118 39.67 -10.36 -44.26
N GLY A 119 39.61 -11.18 -45.31
CA GLY A 119 40.72 -11.90 -45.92
C GLY A 119 40.41 -12.08 -47.39
#